data_AF-A0A7K3DPP5-F1
#
_entry.id   AF-A0A7K3DPP5-F1
#
_cell.length_a   1.000
_cell.length_b   1.000
_cell.length_c   1.000
_cell.angle_alpha   90.00
_cell.angle_beta   90.00
_cell.angle_gamma   90.00
#
_symmetry.space_group_name_H-M   'P 1'
#
loop_
_entity.id
_entity.type
_entity.pdbx_description
1 polymer ?
#
loop_
_entity_poly.entity_id
_entity_poly.type
_entity_poly.pdbx_seq_one_letter_code
_entity_poly.pdbx_strand_id
1 'polypeptide(L)'
;MGSKPRRYLRDRLAHYGIDTSHFQDEPLPERPRRSYAKEVLAEAAACSTSIREMFLTMGIPPEDGPYEHVKRRLKLFGIDTRHFVPQREFDGSGLLPEEELTRAVAASRGLADLMRHLGLPAFSGAARAKAKRSIDAYGLSTEHFVGQGHCAGVPSPTRKSAQEILVRRPVGDRRTGTALLRRALGEVGVLCVCAECGLGDVWQGKHLVLEVDHINGDPLDNRRENLRYLCPSCHSQTRTFSNRHLPTQYSGPDGSVPQLAKRAPV
;
A
#
# COMPACT_ATOMS: atom_id res chain seq x y z
N MET A 1 31.09 -17.50 19.26
CA MET A 1 29.62 -17.74 19.28
C MET A 1 28.92 -16.51 18.68
N GLY A 2 28.48 -16.57 17.42
CA GLY A 2 27.89 -15.41 16.74
C GLY A 2 26.56 -14.99 17.38
N SER A 3 26.32 -13.69 17.51
CA SER A 3 25.09 -13.15 18.09
C SER A 3 23.86 -13.70 17.35
N LYS A 4 22.78 -14.03 18.07
CA LYS A 4 21.50 -14.53 17.51
C LYS A 4 21.03 -13.77 16.24
N PRO A 5 21.18 -12.44 16.14
CA PRO A 5 20.83 -11.69 14.92
C PRO A 5 21.61 -12.12 13.67
N ARG A 6 22.91 -12.40 13.80
CA ARG A 6 23.76 -12.80 12.65
C ARG A 6 23.36 -14.16 12.10
N ARG A 7 22.97 -15.09 12.97
CA ARG A 7 22.46 -16.41 12.56
C ARG A 7 21.15 -16.27 11.78
N TYR A 8 20.20 -15.52 12.31
CA TYR A 8 18.91 -15.28 11.66
C TYR A 8 19.06 -14.67 10.27
N LEU A 9 19.86 -13.61 10.13
CA LEU A 9 20.12 -12.95 8.85
C LEU A 9 20.74 -13.92 7.83
N ARG A 10 21.74 -14.69 8.25
CA ARG A 10 22.40 -15.68 7.37
C ARG A 10 21.41 -16.74 6.88
N ASP A 11 20.57 -17.25 7.76
CA ASP A 11 19.57 -18.29 7.42
C ASP A 11 18.52 -17.72 6.45
N ARG A 12 18.14 -16.44 6.58
CA ARG A 12 17.23 -15.75 5.65
C ARG A 12 17.88 -15.48 4.29
N LEU A 13 19.13 -15.04 4.25
CA LEU A 13 19.87 -14.82 3.00
C LEU A 13 20.01 -16.12 2.19
N ALA A 14 20.32 -17.23 2.88
CA ALA A 14 20.37 -18.55 2.27
C ALA A 14 19.00 -19.01 1.73
N HIS A 15 17.92 -18.78 2.49
CA HIS A 15 16.57 -19.12 2.06
C HIS A 15 16.14 -18.40 0.76
N TYR A 16 16.54 -17.15 0.59
CA TYR A 16 16.24 -16.37 -0.61
C TYR A 16 17.30 -16.51 -1.72
N GLY A 17 18.33 -17.36 -1.53
CA GLY A 17 19.40 -17.54 -2.53
C GLY A 17 20.20 -16.27 -2.82
N ILE A 18 20.27 -15.35 -1.85
CA ILE A 18 21.02 -14.10 -2.00
C ILE A 18 22.49 -14.41 -1.77
N ASP A 19 23.28 -14.37 -2.85
CA ASP A 19 24.72 -14.52 -2.77
C ASP A 19 25.36 -13.31 -2.07
N THR A 20 26.05 -13.57 -0.97
CA THR A 20 26.81 -12.54 -0.23
C THR A 20 28.32 -12.76 -0.30
N SER A 21 28.80 -13.66 -1.16
CA SER A 21 30.23 -13.96 -1.31
C SER A 21 31.03 -12.78 -1.88
N HIS A 22 30.36 -11.87 -2.58
CA HIS A 22 30.95 -10.66 -3.15
C HIS A 22 31.16 -9.53 -2.13
N PHE A 23 30.59 -9.62 -0.92
CA PHE A 23 30.87 -8.67 0.14
C PHE A 23 32.27 -8.93 0.69
N GLN A 24 33.14 -7.92 0.56
CA GLN A 24 34.45 -7.94 1.17
C GLN A 24 34.30 -7.55 2.64
N ASP A 25 34.84 -8.35 3.56
CA ASP A 25 34.92 -7.99 4.97
C ASP A 25 35.93 -6.83 5.12
N GLU A 26 35.44 -5.61 4.96
CA GLU A 26 36.23 -4.41 5.23
C GLU A 26 36.39 -4.27 6.75
N PRO A 27 37.62 -4.08 7.27
CA PRO A 27 37.81 -3.85 8.68
C PRO A 27 37.01 -2.61 9.09
N LEU A 28 36.27 -2.72 10.20
CA LEU A 28 35.60 -1.55 10.77
C LEU A 28 36.64 -0.43 10.97
N PRO A 29 36.29 0.83 10.68
CA PRO A 29 37.22 1.93 10.86
C PRO A 29 37.71 1.95 12.31
N GLU A 30 39.01 2.19 12.51
CA GLU A 30 39.58 2.29 13.85
C GLU A 30 38.88 3.40 14.62
N ARG A 31 38.13 3.01 15.66
CA ARG A 31 37.46 3.95 16.54
C ARG A 31 38.42 4.28 17.69
N PRO A 32 38.94 5.51 17.79
CA PRO A 32 39.81 5.87 18.91
C PRO A 32 39.06 5.66 20.23
N ARG A 33 39.74 5.16 21.26
CA ARG A 33 39.16 5.05 22.60
C ARG A 33 38.89 6.45 23.12
N ARG A 34 37.61 6.80 23.26
CA ARG A 34 37.19 8.12 23.76
C ARG A 34 36.96 8.05 25.27
N SER A 35 37.55 8.96 26.02
CA SER A 35 37.26 9.16 27.43
C SER A 35 36.28 10.33 27.59
N TYR A 36 35.14 10.05 28.21
CA TYR A 36 34.16 11.07 28.58
C TYR A 36 34.42 11.50 30.02
N ALA A 37 35.57 12.13 30.26
CA ALA A 37 35.94 12.66 31.56
C ALA A 37 34.96 13.78 31.97
N LYS A 38 34.81 13.99 33.28
CA LYS A 38 33.83 14.97 33.81
C LYS A 38 34.17 16.38 33.34
N GLU A 39 35.45 16.70 33.32
CA GLU A 39 36.02 18.01 33.01
C GLU A 39 35.75 18.37 31.54
N VAL A 40 36.07 17.44 30.62
CA VAL A 40 35.84 17.59 29.18
C VAL A 40 34.36 17.77 28.87
N LEU A 41 33.49 16.99 29.51
CA LEU A 41 32.04 17.12 29.33
C LEU A 41 31.50 18.44 29.89
N ALA A 42 32.04 18.93 31.00
CA ALA A 42 31.61 20.18 31.62
C ALA A 42 32.03 21.39 30.77
N GLU A 43 33.26 21.40 30.27
CA GLU A 43 33.76 22.44 29.36
C GLU A 43 32.97 22.46 28.05
N ALA A 44 32.78 21.29 27.43
CA ALA A 44 32.01 21.19 26.20
C ALA A 44 30.55 21.61 26.41
N ALA A 45 29.94 21.25 27.54
CA ALA A 45 28.59 21.67 27.87
C ALA A 45 28.49 23.19 28.09
N ALA A 46 29.47 23.82 28.75
CA ALA A 46 29.47 25.27 28.94
C ALA A 46 29.55 26.05 27.62
N CYS A 47 30.29 25.52 26.64
CA CYS A 47 30.49 26.15 25.33
C CYS A 47 29.43 25.78 24.29
N SER A 48 28.40 25.01 24.65
CA SER A 48 27.42 24.48 23.70
C SER A 48 25.99 24.81 24.11
N THR A 49 25.11 24.89 23.12
CA THR A 49 23.67 25.07 23.29
C THR A 49 22.88 23.81 22.94
N SER A 50 23.54 22.72 22.55
CA SER A 50 22.91 21.41 22.34
C SER A 50 23.91 20.27 22.46
N ILE A 51 23.42 19.04 22.66
CA ILE A 51 24.29 17.83 22.67
C ILE A 51 24.97 17.64 21.30
N ARG A 52 24.30 18.01 20.21
CA ARG A 52 24.87 17.95 18.86
C ARG A 52 26.05 18.92 18.71
N GLU A 53 25.88 20.16 19.17
CA GLU A 53 26.96 21.16 19.18
C GLU A 53 28.09 20.75 20.12
N MET A 54 27.75 20.18 21.28
CA MET A 54 28.74 19.61 22.21
C MET A 54 29.56 18.50 21.56
N PHE A 55 28.96 17.66 20.72
CA PHE A 55 29.71 16.69 19.92
C PHE A 55 30.65 17.37 18.93
N LEU A 56 30.21 18.40 18.22
CA LEU A 56 31.06 19.17 17.32
C LEU A 56 32.25 19.81 18.05
N THR A 57 32.01 20.41 19.22
CA THR A 57 33.05 21.03 20.07
C THR A 57 34.06 19.99 20.57
N MET A 58 33.63 18.75 20.86
CA MET A 58 34.52 17.65 21.23
C MET A 58 35.19 16.95 20.02
N GLY A 59 34.98 17.44 18.79
CA GLY A 59 35.51 16.82 17.57
C GLY A 59 34.87 15.47 17.23
N ILE A 60 33.65 15.23 17.72
CA ILE A 60 32.88 14.00 17.50
C ILE A 60 31.84 14.26 16.39
N PRO A 61 31.86 13.45 15.31
CA PRO A 61 30.79 13.49 14.30
C PRO A 61 29.43 13.19 14.94
N PRO A 62 28.41 14.07 14.80
CA PRO A 62 27.11 13.89 15.44
C PRO A 62 26.35 12.66 14.97
N GLU A 63 26.56 12.16 13.76
CA GLU A 63 25.91 10.97 13.20
C GLU A 63 26.31 9.67 13.92
N ASP A 64 27.56 9.58 14.38
CA ASP A 64 28.13 8.41 15.07
C ASP A 64 28.34 8.65 16.58
N GLY A 65 27.84 9.78 17.08
CA GLY A 65 27.98 10.19 18.48
C GLY A 65 27.16 9.31 19.42
N PRO A 66 27.71 8.86 20.57
CA PRO A 66 26.97 8.03 21.51
C PRO A 66 26.08 8.89 22.42
N TYR A 67 25.01 9.46 21.86
CA TYR A 67 24.09 10.39 22.56
C TYR A 67 23.63 9.87 23.92
N GLU A 68 23.16 8.63 23.99
CA GLU A 68 22.62 8.06 25.23
C GLU A 68 23.68 7.82 26.30
N HIS A 69 24.92 7.48 25.90
CA HIS A 69 26.02 7.35 26.82
C HIS A 69 26.39 8.71 27.43
N VAL A 70 26.49 9.74 26.58
CA VAL A 70 26.86 11.09 27.02
C VAL A 70 25.75 11.71 27.88
N LYS A 71 24.47 11.57 27.52
CA LYS A 71 23.34 11.99 28.37
C LYS A 71 23.42 11.36 29.76
N ARG A 72 23.72 10.06 29.83
CA ARG A 72 23.87 9.36 31.11
C ARG A 72 25.05 9.90 31.92
N ARG A 73 26.18 10.21 31.28
CA ARG A 73 27.36 10.78 31.93
C ARG A 73 27.13 12.21 32.42
N LEU A 74 26.47 13.06 31.63
CA LEU A 74 26.07 14.42 32.04
C LEU A 74 25.20 14.37 33.30
N LYS A 75 24.19 13.48 33.32
CA LYS A 75 23.33 13.27 34.49
C LYS A 75 24.11 12.72 35.69
N LEU A 76 24.97 11.74 35.48
CA LEU A 76 25.79 11.13 36.53
C LEU A 76 26.73 12.15 37.19
N PHE A 77 27.29 13.05 36.39
CA PHE A 77 28.23 14.07 36.86
C PHE A 77 27.57 15.36 37.34
N GLY A 78 26.26 15.49 37.19
CA GLY A 78 25.51 16.69 37.58
C GLY A 78 25.92 17.93 36.80
N ILE A 79 26.33 17.76 35.53
CA ILE A 79 26.73 18.88 34.67
C ILE A 79 25.47 19.64 34.26
N ASP A 80 25.47 20.97 34.44
CA ASP A 80 24.33 21.80 34.07
C ASP A 80 24.19 21.85 32.53
N THR A 81 23.01 21.50 32.05
CA THR A 81 22.64 21.56 30.62
C THR A 81 21.29 22.24 30.43
N ARG A 82 20.85 23.08 31.38
CA ARG A 82 19.57 23.81 31.30
C ARG A 82 19.54 24.85 30.18
N HIS A 83 20.70 25.37 29.81
CA HIS A 83 20.89 26.31 28.70
C HIS A 83 20.90 25.62 27.33
N PHE A 84 20.85 24.29 27.28
CA PHE A 84 20.72 23.59 26.00
C PHE A 84 19.33 23.86 25.44
N VAL A 85 19.26 24.53 24.28
CA VAL A 85 18.01 24.76 23.58
C VAL A 85 17.42 23.40 23.23
N PRO A 86 16.20 23.08 23.68
CA PRO A 86 15.50 21.92 23.15
C PRO A 86 15.42 22.07 21.64
N GLN A 87 15.73 21.01 20.88
CA GLN A 87 15.28 20.97 19.49
C GLN A 87 13.77 21.14 19.50
N ARG A 88 13.27 22.33 19.12
CA ARG A 88 11.85 22.72 19.06
C ARG A 88 11.01 22.06 20.13
N GLU A 89 10.89 22.70 21.30
CA GLU A 89 9.98 22.35 22.40
C GLU A 89 9.08 21.15 22.09
N PHE A 90 9.66 19.96 22.29
CA PHE A 90 8.89 18.76 22.46
C PHE A 90 8.30 18.95 23.84
N ASP A 91 7.07 19.45 23.90
CA ASP A 91 6.23 19.67 25.09
C ASP A 91 6.01 18.43 25.97
N GLY A 92 6.82 17.38 25.83
CA GLY A 92 6.69 16.08 26.46
C GLY A 92 5.45 15.30 26.02
N SER A 93 4.40 15.98 25.54
CA SER A 93 3.12 15.42 25.13
C SER A 93 3.24 14.72 23.78
N GLY A 94 4.17 15.17 22.92
CA GLY A 94 4.30 14.65 21.57
C GLY A 94 3.11 15.01 20.69
N LEU A 95 2.33 16.02 21.08
CA LEU A 95 1.18 16.57 20.37
C LEU A 95 1.56 17.87 19.62
N LEU A 96 0.64 18.34 18.78
CA LEU A 96 0.72 19.63 18.11
C LEU A 96 0.08 20.71 18.99
N PRO A 97 0.55 21.98 18.93
CA PRO A 97 -0.08 23.07 19.66
C PRO A 97 -1.58 23.14 19.39
N GLU A 98 -2.39 23.16 20.45
CA GLU A 98 -3.86 23.07 20.39
C GLU A 98 -4.48 24.20 19.54
N GLU A 99 -4.03 25.45 19.75
CA GLU A 99 -4.55 26.61 19.04
C GLU A 99 -4.31 26.54 17.52
N GLU A 100 -3.09 26.13 17.14
CA GLU A 100 -2.71 25.99 15.73
C GLU A 100 -3.46 24.84 15.07
N LEU A 101 -3.59 23.71 15.78
CA LEU A 101 -4.30 22.54 15.29
C LEU A 101 -5.80 22.83 15.12
N THR A 102 -6.44 23.49 16.09
CA THR A 102 -7.86 23.84 16.04
C THR A 102 -8.17 24.71 14.82
N ARG A 103 -7.35 25.75 14.59
CA ARG A 103 -7.48 26.63 13.43
C ARG A 103 -7.29 25.87 12.11
N ALA A 104 -6.30 24.99 12.05
CA ALA A 104 -6.01 24.20 10.87
C ALA A 104 -7.09 23.15 10.58
N VAL A 105 -7.67 22.50 11.60
CA VAL A 105 -8.78 21.54 11.46
C VAL A 105 -10.02 22.23 10.91
N ALA A 106 -10.37 23.42 11.42
CA ALA A 106 -11.52 24.19 10.93
C ALA A 106 -11.38 24.61 9.45
N ALA A 107 -10.16 24.90 8.99
CA ALA A 107 -9.89 25.30 7.61
C ALA A 107 -9.76 24.12 6.61
N SER A 108 -9.73 22.88 7.10
CA SER A 108 -9.37 21.71 6.28
C SER A 108 -10.58 20.88 5.89
N ARG A 109 -10.53 20.28 4.69
CA ARG A 109 -11.54 19.31 4.20
C ARG A 109 -11.03 17.87 4.22
N GLY A 110 -9.83 17.66 4.76
CA GLY A 110 -9.22 16.35 4.90
C GLY A 110 -7.82 16.43 5.51
N LEU A 111 -7.26 15.27 5.85
CA LEU A 111 -5.96 15.18 6.51
C LEU A 111 -4.83 15.78 5.66
N ALA A 112 -4.89 15.66 4.33
CA ALA A 112 -3.87 16.25 3.46
C ALA A 112 -3.91 17.79 3.45
N ASP A 113 -5.11 18.39 3.49
CA ASP A 113 -5.28 19.84 3.64
C ASP A 113 -4.75 20.30 5.00
N LEU A 114 -5.09 19.57 6.07
CA LEU A 114 -4.63 19.84 7.42
C LEU A 114 -3.11 19.91 7.51
N MET A 115 -2.44 18.90 6.95
CA MET A 115 -0.97 18.87 6.94
C MET A 115 -0.38 20.05 6.18
N ARG A 116 -1.01 20.49 5.08
CA ARG A 116 -0.59 21.69 4.32
C ARG A 116 -0.76 22.96 5.14
N HIS A 117 -1.89 23.12 5.85
CA HIS A 117 -2.13 24.27 6.73
C HIS A 117 -1.14 24.33 7.91
N LEU A 118 -0.69 23.18 8.41
CA LEU A 118 0.32 23.06 9.46
C LEU A 118 1.76 23.18 8.95
N GLY A 119 1.98 23.37 7.64
CA GLY A 119 3.32 23.39 7.04
C GLY A 119 4.08 22.07 7.18
N LEU A 120 3.38 20.96 7.45
CA LEU A 120 3.96 19.64 7.63
C LEU A 120 3.92 18.83 6.33
N PRO A 121 4.86 17.90 6.10
CA PRO A 121 4.85 17.07 4.90
C PRO A 121 3.57 16.24 4.83
N ALA A 122 2.74 16.50 3.81
CA ALA A 122 1.43 15.90 3.68
C ALA A 122 1.45 14.38 3.63
N PHE A 123 2.55 13.75 3.21
CA PHE A 123 2.69 12.30 3.04
C PHE A 123 3.54 11.61 4.13
N SER A 124 4.02 12.34 5.14
CA SER A 124 4.77 11.73 6.24
C SER A 124 3.84 10.96 7.18
N GLY A 125 4.07 9.65 7.31
CA GLY A 125 3.28 8.78 8.20
C GLY A 125 3.40 9.19 9.67
N ALA A 126 4.61 9.53 10.13
CA ALA A 126 4.84 9.97 11.50
C ALA A 126 4.12 11.29 11.82
N ALA A 127 4.15 12.25 10.89
CA ALA A 127 3.53 13.55 11.07
C ALA A 127 1.98 13.45 11.04
N ARG A 128 1.43 12.62 10.14
CA ARG A 128 -0.01 12.30 10.14
C ARG A 128 -0.46 11.59 11.43
N ALA A 129 0.32 10.65 11.93
CA ALA A 129 0.03 9.96 13.18
C ALA A 129 0.05 10.94 14.37
N LYS A 130 1.00 11.88 14.39
CA LYS A 130 1.04 12.96 15.38
C LYS A 130 -0.19 13.85 15.30
N ALA A 131 -0.59 14.28 14.09
CA ALA A 131 -1.79 15.09 13.90
C ALA A 131 -3.06 14.39 14.39
N LYS A 132 -3.24 13.10 14.06
CA LYS A 132 -4.37 12.30 14.55
C LYS A 132 -4.41 12.20 16.07
N ARG A 133 -3.29 11.81 16.69
CA ARG A 133 -3.21 11.74 18.17
C ARG A 133 -3.53 13.08 18.83
N SER A 134 -3.13 14.19 18.20
CA SER A 134 -3.42 15.53 18.72
C SER A 134 -4.90 15.88 18.59
N ILE A 135 -5.52 15.58 17.44
CA ILE A 135 -6.97 15.74 17.24
C ILE A 135 -7.76 14.95 18.28
N ASP A 136 -7.39 13.69 18.50
CA ASP A 136 -8.04 12.81 19.45
C ASP A 136 -7.86 13.32 20.90
N ALA A 137 -6.67 13.79 21.25
CA ALA A 137 -6.35 14.30 22.58
C ALA A 137 -7.13 15.58 22.93
N TYR A 138 -7.35 16.46 21.96
CA TYR A 138 -8.11 17.71 22.16
C TYR A 138 -9.61 17.57 21.84
N GLY A 139 -10.07 16.39 21.42
CA GLY A 139 -11.48 16.14 21.11
C GLY A 139 -12.01 16.97 19.93
N LEU A 140 -11.16 17.29 18.95
CA LEU A 140 -11.56 18.11 17.80
C LEU A 140 -12.39 17.29 16.81
N SER A 141 -13.54 17.80 16.38
CA SER A 141 -14.36 17.14 15.35
C SER A 141 -13.70 17.20 13.98
N THR A 142 -13.70 16.06 13.28
CA THR A 142 -13.27 15.93 11.88
C THR A 142 -14.37 15.38 10.98
N GLU A 143 -15.64 15.48 11.37
CA GLU A 143 -16.77 14.95 10.58
C GLU A 143 -16.87 15.61 9.20
N HIS A 144 -16.46 16.87 9.09
CA HIS A 144 -16.40 17.62 7.82
C HIS A 144 -15.24 17.20 6.91
N PHE A 145 -14.36 16.30 7.35
CA PHE A 145 -13.28 15.79 6.51
C PHE A 145 -13.84 14.79 5.50
N VAL A 146 -13.89 15.20 4.23
CA VAL A 146 -14.47 14.44 3.12
C VAL A 146 -13.56 13.29 2.66
N GLY A 147 -12.25 13.37 2.97
CA GLY A 147 -11.28 12.30 2.71
C GLY A 147 -11.27 11.82 1.25
N GLN A 148 -11.37 10.50 1.06
CA GLN A 148 -11.47 9.88 -0.28
C GLN A 148 -12.85 10.10 -0.94
N GLY A 149 -13.83 10.60 -0.18
CA GLY A 149 -15.19 10.89 -0.65
C GLY A 149 -15.35 12.25 -1.33
N HIS A 150 -14.29 13.07 -1.48
CA HIS A 150 -14.38 14.36 -2.19
C HIS A 150 -14.82 14.19 -3.66
N CYS A 151 -14.56 13.02 -4.26
CA CYS A 151 -15.04 12.63 -5.59
C CYS A 151 -16.18 11.59 -5.54
N ALA A 152 -16.78 11.34 -4.38
CA ALA A 152 -17.88 10.38 -4.28
C ALA A 152 -19.06 10.88 -5.15
N GLY A 153 -19.54 10.00 -6.04
CA GLY A 153 -20.62 10.33 -6.98
C GLY A 153 -20.17 11.08 -8.25
N VAL A 154 -18.92 11.55 -8.32
CA VAL A 154 -18.37 12.21 -9.52
C VAL A 154 -17.58 11.19 -10.36
N PRO A 155 -17.98 10.91 -11.61
CA PRO A 155 -17.20 10.06 -12.49
C PRO A 155 -15.83 10.67 -12.78
N SER A 156 -14.79 9.84 -12.86
CA SER A 156 -13.46 10.31 -13.29
C SER A 156 -13.55 10.98 -14.67
N PRO A 157 -12.88 12.13 -14.91
CA PRO A 157 -12.80 12.74 -16.24
C PRO A 157 -12.20 11.82 -17.30
N THR A 158 -11.36 10.86 -16.89
CA THR A 158 -10.72 9.87 -17.78
C THR A 158 -11.51 8.56 -17.89
N ARG A 159 -12.72 8.51 -17.32
CA ARG A 159 -13.58 7.33 -17.38
C ARG A 159 -14.04 7.13 -18.83
N LYS A 160 -13.66 5.99 -19.42
CA LYS A 160 -14.20 5.56 -20.72
C LYS A 160 -15.72 5.46 -20.69
N SER A 161 -16.41 5.94 -21.71
CA SER A 161 -17.86 5.81 -21.89
C SER A 161 -18.26 4.37 -22.24
N ALA A 162 -19.54 4.05 -22.17
CA ALA A 162 -20.02 2.76 -22.67
C ALA A 162 -19.78 2.60 -24.18
N GLN A 163 -19.92 3.66 -24.97
CA GLN A 163 -19.69 3.64 -26.41
C GLN A 163 -18.22 3.32 -26.76
N GLU A 164 -17.26 3.74 -25.93
CA GLU A 164 -15.84 3.40 -26.12
C GLU A 164 -15.50 1.96 -25.70
N ILE A 165 -16.31 1.36 -24.82
CA ILE A 165 -16.09 0.01 -24.29
C ILE A 165 -16.78 -1.03 -25.18
N LEU A 166 -18.01 -0.76 -25.62
CA LEU A 166 -18.87 -1.69 -26.35
C LEU A 166 -18.57 -1.70 -27.86
N VAL A 167 -17.30 -1.88 -28.19
CA VAL A 167 -16.79 -1.95 -29.56
C VAL A 167 -15.97 -3.21 -29.77
N ARG A 168 -15.83 -3.62 -31.03
CA ARG A 168 -14.88 -4.66 -31.40
C ARG A 168 -13.46 -4.14 -31.24
N ARG A 169 -12.63 -4.86 -30.50
CA ARG A 169 -11.22 -4.54 -30.27
C ARG A 169 -10.35 -5.11 -31.40
N PRO A 170 -9.20 -4.47 -31.71
CA PRO A 170 -8.25 -5.00 -32.69
C PRO A 170 -7.73 -6.39 -32.29
N VAL A 171 -7.38 -7.20 -33.29
CA VAL A 171 -6.76 -8.52 -33.07
C VAL A 171 -5.42 -8.34 -32.33
N GLY A 172 -5.19 -9.14 -31.29
CA GLY A 172 -3.99 -9.07 -30.45
C GLY A 172 -4.09 -8.11 -29.25
N ASP A 173 -5.19 -7.37 -29.13
CA ASP A 173 -5.44 -6.52 -27.96
C ASP A 173 -5.81 -7.34 -26.71
N ARG A 174 -5.73 -6.72 -25.53
CA ARG A 174 -6.11 -7.38 -24.27
C ARG A 174 -7.63 -7.45 -24.15
N ARG A 175 -8.15 -8.60 -23.69
CA ARG A 175 -9.56 -8.78 -23.35
C ARG A 175 -10.03 -7.68 -22.39
N THR A 176 -11.18 -7.08 -22.69
CA THR A 176 -11.82 -6.11 -21.80
C THR A 176 -12.24 -6.79 -20.50
N GLY A 177 -11.87 -6.20 -19.36
CA GLY A 177 -12.24 -6.75 -18.04
C GLY A 177 -13.75 -6.76 -17.82
N THR A 178 -14.26 -7.83 -17.20
CA THR A 178 -15.70 -8.05 -16.99
C THR A 178 -16.37 -6.92 -16.22
N ALA A 179 -15.70 -6.31 -15.23
CA ALA A 179 -16.24 -5.17 -14.49
C ALA A 179 -16.54 -3.95 -15.39
N LEU A 180 -15.70 -3.70 -16.40
CA LEU A 180 -15.93 -2.64 -17.38
C LEU A 180 -17.11 -2.97 -18.29
N LEU A 181 -17.21 -4.22 -18.75
CA LEU A 181 -18.34 -4.67 -19.57
C LEU A 181 -19.67 -4.57 -18.81
N ARG A 182 -19.74 -5.07 -17.57
CA ARG A 182 -20.96 -4.95 -16.74
C ARG A 182 -21.39 -3.50 -16.55
N ARG A 183 -20.44 -2.63 -16.23
CA ARG A 183 -20.66 -1.19 -16.05
C ARG A 183 -21.17 -0.55 -17.35
N ALA A 184 -20.55 -0.85 -18.50
CA ALA A 184 -20.95 -0.32 -19.79
C ALA A 184 -22.33 -0.81 -20.24
N LEU A 185 -22.64 -2.09 -20.00
CA LEU A 185 -23.96 -2.66 -20.26
C LEU A 185 -25.04 -1.99 -19.39
N GLY A 186 -24.77 -1.77 -18.11
CA GLY A 186 -25.68 -1.02 -17.24
C GLY A 186 -25.88 0.43 -17.68
N GLU A 187 -24.82 1.10 -18.15
CA GLU A 187 -24.85 2.48 -18.64
C GLU A 187 -25.72 2.65 -19.91
N VAL A 188 -25.81 1.62 -20.77
CA VAL A 188 -26.73 1.61 -21.93
C VAL A 188 -28.09 0.96 -21.64
N GLY A 189 -28.42 0.70 -20.37
CA GLY A 189 -29.74 0.24 -19.94
C GLY A 189 -30.01 -1.27 -20.12
N VAL A 190 -28.96 -2.11 -20.22
CA VAL A 190 -29.15 -3.56 -20.29
C VAL A 190 -29.56 -4.10 -18.93
N LEU A 191 -30.73 -4.72 -18.88
CA LEU A 191 -31.21 -5.42 -17.70
C LEU A 191 -30.26 -6.55 -17.32
N CYS A 192 -29.90 -6.63 -16.04
CA CYS A 192 -29.05 -7.69 -15.48
C CYS A 192 -29.89 -8.95 -15.21
N VAL A 193 -30.35 -9.58 -16.28
CA VAL A 193 -31.12 -10.83 -16.25
C VAL A 193 -30.49 -11.86 -17.17
N CYS A 194 -30.55 -13.13 -16.80
CA CYS A 194 -30.06 -14.23 -17.61
C CYS A 194 -30.87 -14.28 -18.92
N ALA A 195 -30.18 -14.22 -20.06
CA ALA A 195 -30.82 -14.26 -21.38
C ALA A 195 -31.50 -15.60 -21.70
N GLU A 196 -31.12 -16.69 -21.01
CA GLU A 196 -31.66 -18.04 -21.24
C GLU A 196 -32.83 -18.36 -20.31
N CYS A 197 -32.67 -18.15 -18.99
CA CYS A 197 -33.66 -18.55 -17.99
C CYS A 197 -34.38 -17.39 -17.30
N GLY A 198 -34.05 -16.14 -17.62
CA GLY A 198 -34.66 -14.95 -17.01
C GLY A 198 -34.27 -14.68 -15.56
N LEU A 199 -33.40 -15.50 -14.95
CA LEU A 199 -32.94 -15.29 -13.58
C LEU A 199 -32.24 -13.93 -13.43
N GLY A 200 -32.67 -13.12 -12.46
CA GLY A 200 -32.06 -11.83 -12.15
C GLY A 200 -30.76 -11.93 -11.36
N ASP A 201 -30.39 -10.81 -10.74
CA ASP A 201 -29.20 -10.65 -9.90
C ASP A 201 -29.43 -10.96 -8.42
N VAL A 202 -30.55 -11.64 -8.09
CA VAL A 202 -30.85 -12.11 -6.73
C VAL A 202 -31.20 -13.60 -6.75
N TRP A 203 -30.52 -14.38 -5.92
CA TRP A 203 -30.77 -15.80 -5.72
C TRP A 203 -30.77 -16.13 -4.22
N GLN A 204 -31.84 -16.77 -3.73
CA GLN A 204 -32.01 -17.10 -2.31
C GLN A 204 -31.78 -15.90 -1.36
N GLY A 205 -32.28 -14.72 -1.75
CA GLY A 205 -32.13 -13.48 -0.97
C GLY A 205 -30.71 -12.90 -0.96
N LYS A 206 -29.77 -13.46 -1.73
CA LYS A 206 -28.39 -12.97 -1.86
C LYS A 206 -28.14 -12.48 -3.29
N HIS A 207 -27.24 -11.51 -3.43
CA HIS A 207 -26.84 -11.01 -4.73
C HIS A 207 -26.11 -12.10 -5.55
N LEU A 208 -26.62 -12.37 -6.74
CA LEU A 208 -26.04 -13.28 -7.72
C LEU A 208 -25.37 -12.46 -8.83
N VAL A 209 -24.06 -12.65 -8.98
CA VAL A 209 -23.33 -12.01 -10.07
C VAL A 209 -23.56 -12.78 -11.37
N LEU A 210 -24.33 -12.20 -12.29
CA LEU A 210 -24.45 -12.75 -13.64
C LEU A 210 -23.14 -12.59 -14.42
N GLU A 211 -22.84 -13.59 -15.25
CA GLU A 211 -21.65 -13.67 -16.09
C GLU A 211 -21.93 -13.01 -17.43
N VAL A 212 -20.93 -12.34 -18.00
CA VAL A 212 -21.02 -11.74 -19.34
C VAL A 212 -20.45 -12.76 -20.33
N ASP A 213 -21.32 -13.24 -21.22
CA ASP A 213 -20.99 -14.17 -22.29
C ASP A 213 -20.94 -13.44 -23.64
N HIS A 214 -19.97 -13.83 -24.46
CA HIS A 214 -19.83 -13.41 -25.85
C HIS A 214 -20.50 -14.47 -26.71
N ILE A 215 -21.59 -14.10 -27.39
CA ILE A 215 -22.43 -15.04 -28.16
C ILE A 215 -21.60 -15.79 -29.22
N ASN A 216 -20.68 -15.10 -29.89
CA ASN A 216 -19.78 -15.68 -30.88
C ASN A 216 -18.51 -16.33 -30.30
N GLY A 217 -18.28 -16.24 -28.99
CA GLY A 217 -17.07 -16.74 -28.32
C GLY A 217 -15.79 -15.91 -28.53
N ASP A 218 -15.84 -14.81 -29.31
CA ASP A 218 -14.70 -13.91 -29.54
C ASP A 218 -14.57 -12.92 -28.35
N PRO A 219 -13.55 -13.04 -27.48
CA PRO A 219 -13.38 -12.17 -26.32
C PRO A 219 -13.02 -10.72 -26.69
N LEU A 220 -12.74 -10.42 -27.96
CA LEU A 220 -12.44 -9.08 -28.46
C LEU A 220 -13.68 -8.38 -29.02
N ASP A 221 -14.77 -9.11 -29.30
CA ASP A 221 -15.99 -8.54 -29.86
C ASP A 221 -16.95 -8.07 -28.76
N ASN A 222 -16.69 -6.90 -28.18
CA ASN A 222 -17.50 -6.36 -27.08
C ASN A 222 -18.73 -5.56 -27.55
N ARG A 223 -19.12 -5.68 -28.83
CA ARG A 223 -20.31 -5.00 -29.33
C ARG A 223 -21.55 -5.45 -28.55
N ARG A 224 -22.45 -4.52 -28.27
CA ARG A 224 -23.62 -4.73 -27.40
C ARG A 224 -24.45 -5.95 -27.83
N GLU A 225 -24.66 -6.11 -29.12
CA GLU A 225 -25.40 -7.20 -29.75
C GLU A 225 -24.75 -8.57 -29.57
N ASN A 226 -23.44 -8.62 -29.33
CA ASN A 226 -22.69 -9.87 -29.10
C ASN A 226 -22.57 -10.23 -27.61
N LEU A 227 -22.97 -9.34 -26.70
CA LEU A 227 -22.89 -9.54 -25.26
C LEU A 227 -24.25 -9.89 -24.65
N ARG A 228 -24.26 -10.87 -23.76
CA ARG A 228 -25.43 -11.23 -22.95
C ARG A 228 -25.05 -11.57 -21.52
N TYR A 229 -25.99 -11.37 -20.61
CA TYR A 229 -25.88 -11.87 -19.24
C TYR A 229 -26.37 -13.32 -19.18
N LEU A 230 -25.63 -14.16 -18.48
CA LEU A 230 -26.03 -15.54 -18.17
C LEU A 230 -25.81 -15.81 -16.68
N CYS A 231 -26.71 -16.60 -16.08
CA CYS A 231 -26.42 -17.15 -14.75
C CYS A 231 -25.33 -18.24 -14.85
N PRO A 232 -24.59 -18.53 -13.76
CA PRO A 232 -23.50 -19.51 -13.81
C PRO A 232 -23.93 -20.89 -14.33
N SER A 233 -25.16 -21.31 -14.02
CA SER A 233 -25.72 -22.58 -14.50
C SER A 233 -25.96 -22.59 -16.00
N CYS A 234 -26.57 -21.55 -16.57
CA CYS A 234 -26.79 -21.44 -18.01
C CYS A 234 -25.48 -21.22 -18.77
N HIS A 235 -24.57 -20.41 -18.23
CA HIS A 235 -23.28 -20.17 -18.87
C HIS A 235 -22.44 -21.45 -18.95
N SER A 236 -22.46 -22.31 -17.92
CA SER A 236 -21.76 -23.60 -17.94
C SER A 236 -22.18 -24.56 -19.07
N GLN A 237 -23.37 -24.33 -19.65
CA GLN A 237 -23.95 -25.12 -20.72
C GLN A 237 -23.64 -24.55 -22.11
N THR A 238 -23.05 -23.35 -22.21
CA THR A 238 -22.68 -22.80 -23.52
C THR A 238 -21.52 -23.59 -24.13
N ARG A 239 -21.47 -23.58 -25.47
CA ARG A 239 -20.35 -24.18 -26.22
C ARG A 239 -19.03 -23.43 -26.01
N THR A 240 -19.13 -22.14 -25.63
CA THR A 240 -18.02 -21.22 -25.36
C THR A 240 -17.44 -21.34 -23.96
N PHE A 241 -18.12 -22.03 -23.05
CA PHE A 241 -17.73 -22.11 -21.65
C PHE A 241 -16.34 -22.71 -21.47
N SER A 242 -15.50 -22.06 -20.65
CA SER A 242 -14.16 -22.54 -20.29
C SER A 242 -13.28 -22.97 -21.47
N ASN A 243 -13.32 -22.26 -22.60
CA ASN A 243 -12.55 -22.58 -23.81
C ASN A 243 -12.87 -23.95 -24.43
N ARG A 244 -14.09 -24.48 -24.27
CA ARG A 244 -14.54 -25.72 -24.95
C ARG A 244 -14.51 -25.64 -26.50
N HIS A 245 -14.19 -24.48 -27.08
CA HIS A 245 -14.02 -24.27 -28.52
C HIS A 245 -12.66 -24.66 -29.11
N LEU A 246 -11.67 -25.08 -28.33
CA LEU A 246 -10.49 -25.71 -28.93
C LEU A 246 -10.76 -27.22 -29.07
N PRO A 247 -10.75 -27.80 -30.29
CA PRO A 247 -10.41 -29.20 -30.41
C PRO A 247 -9.10 -29.36 -29.65
N THR A 248 -9.09 -30.17 -28.61
CA THR A 248 -7.84 -30.52 -27.96
C THR A 248 -7.01 -31.24 -29.00
N GLN A 249 -6.14 -30.51 -29.70
CA GLN A 249 -5.04 -31.11 -30.43
C GLN A 249 -4.11 -31.66 -29.35
N TYR A 250 -4.40 -32.87 -28.89
CA TYR A 250 -3.39 -33.70 -28.24
C TYR A 250 -2.36 -34.02 -29.33
N SER A 251 -1.43 -33.11 -29.55
CA SER A 251 -0.17 -33.39 -30.23
C SER A 251 0.69 -34.19 -29.26
N GLY A 252 0.31 -35.45 -29.03
CA GLY A 252 1.17 -36.40 -28.33
C GLY A 252 2.32 -36.80 -29.25
N PRO A 253 3.59 -36.70 -28.81
CA PRO A 253 4.67 -37.37 -29.49
C PRO A 253 4.54 -38.86 -29.16
N ASP A 254 4.50 -39.69 -30.19
CA ASP A 254 4.57 -41.14 -30.16
C ASP A 254 3.36 -41.94 -29.62
N GLY A 255 2.78 -42.71 -30.54
CA GLY A 255 2.55 -44.15 -30.36
C GLY A 255 1.73 -44.64 -29.16
N SER A 256 0.49 -45.03 -29.45
CA SER A 256 -0.28 -46.10 -28.79
C SER A 256 -0.48 -46.08 -27.27
N VAL A 257 -1.72 -45.82 -26.82
CA VAL A 257 -2.36 -46.56 -25.71
C VAL A 257 -3.90 -46.47 -25.84
N PRO A 258 -4.70 -47.36 -25.21
CA PRO A 258 -5.66 -48.23 -25.90
C PRO A 258 -7.10 -47.71 -25.80
N GLN A 259 -7.97 -48.28 -26.63
CA GLN A 259 -9.43 -48.22 -26.42
C GLN A 259 -9.78 -48.69 -25.01
N LEU A 260 -10.23 -47.78 -24.16
CA LEU A 260 -11.12 -48.11 -23.05
C LEU A 260 -12.52 -47.68 -23.43
N ALA A 261 -13.17 -48.60 -24.13
CA ALA A 261 -14.61 -48.71 -24.10
C ALA A 261 -15.09 -48.89 -22.65
N LYS A 262 -16.34 -48.46 -22.42
CA LYS A 262 -17.22 -48.72 -21.29
C LYS A 262 -17.24 -47.64 -20.19
N ARG A 263 -18.29 -46.83 -20.22
CA ARG A 263 -19.46 -47.09 -19.35
C ARG A 263 -20.74 -46.52 -19.95
N ALA A 264 -21.78 -47.32 -19.76
CA ALA A 264 -23.11 -47.30 -20.36
C ALA A 264 -24.04 -46.25 -19.70
N PRO A 265 -25.21 -45.95 -20.29
CA PRO A 265 -26.16 -44.99 -19.74
C PRO A 265 -27.02 -45.64 -18.64
N VAL A 266 -27.30 -44.90 -17.57
CA VAL A 266 -28.60 -44.79 -16.86
C VAL A 266 -28.67 -43.40 -16.25
#